data_AF-A0A367GBQ7-F1
#
_entry.id   AF-A0A367GBQ7-F1
#
_cell.length_a   1.000
_cell.length_b   1.000
_cell.length_c   1.000
_cell.angle_alpha   90.00
_cell.angle_beta   90.00
_cell.angle_gamma   90.00
#
_symmetry.space_group_name_H-M   'P 1'
#
loop_
_entity.id
_entity.type
_entity.pdbx_description
1 polymer ?
#
loop_
_entity_poly.entity_id
_entity_poly.type
_entity_poly.pdbx_seq_one_letter_code
_entity_poly.pdbx_strand_id
1 'polypeptide(L)'
;MLKLSSLKIDPEFSAQILPLSFDELQQLKMNMIRDGKLTDPIIVWNKTILDGHTRYRILKKHGFIKFEVEEIQLANKYEALAWICKNQLGRRNLSPERKKFLLGKEYESTKLAVGGQPGNCNKVNRCDQNDHIDSEKRTCERIAVEHGVGSATVRRAEK
;
A
#
# COMPACT_ATOMS: atom_id res chain seq x y z
N MET A 1 -24.57 5.62 3.00
CA MET A 1 -23.77 4.90 1.98
C MET A 1 -22.98 5.91 1.16
N LEU A 2 -21.66 5.73 1.07
CA LEU A 2 -20.81 6.56 0.21
C LEU A 2 -21.15 6.29 -1.26
N LYS A 3 -21.31 7.35 -2.05
CA LYS A 3 -21.60 7.24 -3.49
C LYS A 3 -20.30 7.03 -4.25
N LEU A 4 -20.32 6.15 -5.25
CA LEU A 4 -19.17 5.89 -6.13
C LEU A 4 -18.62 7.19 -6.75
N SER A 5 -19.50 8.10 -7.17
CA SER A 5 -19.14 9.39 -7.78
C SER A 5 -18.43 10.37 -6.84
N SER A 6 -18.46 10.14 -5.53
CA SER A 6 -17.80 11.00 -4.54
C SER A 6 -16.36 10.59 -4.23
N LEU A 7 -15.94 9.41 -4.73
CA LEU A 7 -14.62 8.86 -4.47
C LEU A 7 -13.58 9.44 -5.43
N LYS A 8 -12.39 9.72 -4.89
CA LYS A 8 -11.25 10.28 -5.62
C LYS A 8 -10.14 9.24 -5.77
N ILE A 9 -9.45 9.29 -6.90
CA ILE A 9 -8.22 8.53 -7.12
C ILE A 9 -7.05 9.50 -6.90
N ASP A 10 -6.18 9.19 -5.94
CA ASP A 10 -4.90 9.88 -5.80
C ASP A 10 -3.86 9.18 -6.70
N PRO A 11 -3.19 9.89 -7.62
CA PRO A 11 -2.18 9.31 -8.49
C PRO A 11 -1.03 8.63 -7.74
N GLU A 12 -0.60 9.16 -6.58
CA GLU A 12 0.47 8.57 -5.79
C GLU A 12 0.05 7.23 -5.18
N PHE A 13 -1.20 7.14 -4.73
CA PHE A 13 -1.76 5.90 -4.18
C PHE A 13 -1.96 4.85 -5.26
N SER A 14 -2.53 5.27 -6.40
CA SER A 14 -2.70 4.38 -7.55
C SER A 14 -1.37 3.88 -8.10
N ALA A 15 -0.28 4.67 -7.99
CA ALA A 15 1.05 4.27 -8.46
C ALA A 15 1.70 3.18 -7.58
N GLN A 16 1.31 3.07 -6.30
CA GLN A 16 1.80 1.99 -5.42
C GLN A 16 1.16 0.62 -5.74
N ILE A 17 0.07 0.62 -6.51
CA ILE A 17 -0.64 -0.61 -6.88
C ILE A 17 -0.19 -1.02 -8.28
N LEU A 18 0.43 -2.19 -8.36
CA LEU A 18 0.80 -2.76 -9.65
C LEU A 18 -0.46 -3.00 -10.50
N PRO A 19 -0.46 -2.57 -11.78
CA PRO A 19 -1.57 -2.86 -12.66
C PRO A 19 -1.70 -4.37 -12.87
N LEU A 20 -2.94 -4.86 -12.85
CA LEU A 20 -3.24 -6.24 -13.23
C LEU A 20 -2.92 -6.45 -14.71
N SER A 21 -2.51 -7.67 -15.06
CA SER A 21 -2.39 -8.06 -16.46
C SER A 21 -3.76 -7.98 -17.15
N PHE A 22 -3.76 -8.00 -18.48
CA PHE A 22 -5.02 -7.99 -19.24
C PHE A 22 -5.91 -9.18 -18.85
N ASP A 23 -5.35 -10.38 -18.76
CA ASP A 23 -6.08 -11.61 -18.43
C ASP A 23 -6.65 -11.56 -17.00
N GLU A 24 -5.84 -11.12 -16.04
CA GLU A 24 -6.28 -10.94 -14.64
C GLU A 24 -7.43 -9.91 -14.54
N LEU A 25 -7.34 -8.83 -15.30
CA LEU A 25 -8.39 -7.81 -15.37
C LEU A 25 -9.69 -8.38 -15.96
N GLN A 26 -9.60 -9.16 -17.04
CA GLN A 26 -10.78 -9.79 -17.66
C GLN A 26 -11.42 -10.80 -16.70
N GLN A 27 -10.61 -11.64 -16.06
CA GLN A 27 -11.11 -12.64 -15.13
C GLN A 27 -11.79 -11.98 -13.91
N LEU A 28 -11.18 -10.93 -13.35
CA LEU A 28 -11.78 -10.14 -12.27
C LEU A 28 -13.12 -9.55 -12.70
N LYS A 29 -13.18 -8.95 -13.90
CA LYS A 29 -14.40 -8.39 -14.47
C LYS A 29 -15.49 -9.46 -14.62
N MET A 30 -15.15 -10.63 -15.15
CA MET A 30 -16.10 -11.73 -15.34
C MET A 30 -16.66 -12.22 -14.01
N ASN A 31 -15.80 -12.39 -12.99
CA ASN A 31 -16.24 -12.76 -11.64
C ASN A 31 -17.22 -11.74 -11.07
N MET A 32 -16.89 -10.44 -11.16
CA MET A 32 -17.77 -9.36 -10.65
C MET A 32 -19.12 -9.30 -11.37
N ILE A 33 -19.14 -9.53 -12.69
CA ILE A 33 -20.39 -9.54 -13.47
C ILE A 33 -21.22 -10.78 -13.15
N ARG A 34 -20.60 -11.97 -13.09
CA ARG A 34 -21.26 -13.24 -12.79
C ARG A 34 -21.92 -13.21 -11.42
N ASP A 35 -21.20 -12.73 -10.41
CA ASP A 35 -21.66 -12.78 -9.02
C ASP A 35 -22.55 -11.57 -8.68
N GLY A 36 -22.56 -10.53 -9.53
CA GLY A 36 -23.37 -9.32 -9.38
C GLY A 36 -23.05 -8.48 -8.14
N LYS A 37 -21.96 -8.82 -7.43
CA LYS A 37 -21.51 -8.16 -6.21
C LYS A 37 -19.99 -8.15 -6.12
N LEU A 38 -19.48 -7.20 -5.34
CA LEU A 38 -18.08 -7.14 -4.98
C LEU A 38 -17.80 -8.04 -3.77
N THR A 39 -16.78 -8.90 -3.85
CA THR A 39 -16.33 -9.74 -2.73
C THR A 39 -15.52 -8.96 -1.71
N ASP A 40 -14.62 -8.09 -2.17
CA ASP A 40 -13.81 -7.24 -1.29
C ASP A 40 -14.26 -5.78 -1.42
N PRO A 41 -14.52 -5.05 -0.33
CA PRO A 41 -14.96 -3.66 -0.38
C PRO A 41 -13.91 -2.73 -1.04
N ILE A 42 -14.36 -1.53 -1.42
CA ILE A 42 -13.44 -0.43 -1.77
C ILE A 42 -12.99 0.22 -0.47
N ILE A 43 -11.69 0.21 -0.22
CA ILE A 43 -11.13 0.84 0.99
C ILE A 43 -10.79 2.29 0.67
N VAL A 44 -11.25 3.21 1.53
CA VAL A 44 -11.08 4.65 1.35
C VAL A 44 -10.55 5.33 2.60
N TRP A 45 -9.87 6.45 2.42
CA TRP A 45 -9.48 7.38 3.49
C TRP A 45 -9.77 8.80 3.03
N ASN A 46 -10.61 9.52 3.77
CA ASN A 46 -11.02 10.89 3.44
C ASN A 46 -11.53 11.03 1.99
N LYS A 47 -12.41 10.10 1.57
CA LYS A 47 -12.96 9.97 0.20
C LYS A 47 -11.94 9.62 -0.89
N THR A 48 -10.68 9.40 -0.54
CA THR A 48 -9.63 8.95 -1.48
C THR A 48 -9.52 7.43 -1.43
N ILE A 49 -9.47 6.78 -2.59
CA ILE A 49 -9.37 5.33 -2.69
C ILE A 49 -7.95 4.89 -2.29
N LEU A 50 -7.86 3.96 -1.34
CA LEU A 50 -6.62 3.31 -0.94
C LEU A 50 -6.46 1.97 -1.66
N ASP A 51 -7.48 1.12 -1.65
CA ASP A 51 -7.49 -0.15 -2.38
C ASP A 51 -8.78 -0.35 -3.18
N GLY A 52 -8.70 -1.13 -4.24
CA GLY A 52 -9.83 -1.37 -5.15
C GLY A 52 -9.90 -0.41 -6.32
N HIS A 53 -8.82 0.28 -6.68
CA HIS A 53 -8.74 1.15 -7.86
C HIS A 53 -9.23 0.47 -9.16
N THR A 54 -8.83 -0.77 -9.42
CA THR A 54 -9.29 -1.54 -10.57
C THR A 54 -10.77 -1.86 -10.48
N ARG A 55 -11.25 -2.30 -9.30
CA ARG A 55 -12.66 -2.59 -9.04
C ARG A 55 -13.52 -1.35 -9.26
N TYR A 56 -13.09 -0.19 -8.75
CA TYR A 56 -13.71 1.11 -8.97
C TYR A 56 -13.85 1.44 -10.46
N ARG A 57 -12.80 1.23 -11.28
CA ARG A 57 -12.85 1.47 -12.73
C ARG A 57 -13.86 0.54 -13.44
N ILE A 58 -14.00 -0.70 -12.98
CA ILE A 58 -15.00 -1.64 -13.49
C ILE A 58 -16.40 -1.21 -13.08
N LEU A 59 -16.63 -0.87 -11.82
CA LEU A 59 -17.92 -0.39 -11.28
C LEU A 59 -18.42 0.86 -12.00
N LYS A 60 -17.51 1.78 -12.37
CA LYS A 60 -17.88 2.96 -13.17
C LYS A 60 -18.50 2.61 -14.53
N LYS A 61 -18.14 1.45 -15.09
CA LYS A 61 -18.70 0.93 -16.35
C LYS A 61 -19.90 0.00 -16.14
N HIS A 62 -20.03 -0.60 -14.96
CA HIS A 62 -21.04 -1.62 -14.62
C HIS A 62 -21.78 -1.26 -13.33
N GLY A 63 -22.68 -0.27 -13.42
CA GLY A 63 -23.39 0.29 -12.26
C GLY A 63 -24.43 -0.63 -11.58
N PHE A 64 -24.69 -1.82 -12.13
CA PHE A 64 -25.61 -2.81 -11.55
C PHE A 64 -24.95 -3.68 -10.48
N ILE A 65 -23.62 -3.67 -10.39
CA ILE A 65 -22.86 -4.49 -9.44
C ILE A 65 -22.96 -3.86 -8.05
N LYS A 66 -23.43 -4.63 -7.07
CA LYS A 66 -23.48 -4.19 -5.67
C LYS A 66 -22.07 -4.07 -5.11
N PHE A 67 -21.79 -3.00 -4.38
CA PHE A 67 -20.47 -2.76 -3.80
C PHE A 67 -20.60 -2.21 -2.39
N GLU A 68 -19.55 -2.41 -1.61
CA GLU A 68 -19.38 -1.87 -0.28
C GLU A 68 -18.15 -0.96 -0.26
N VAL A 69 -18.22 0.07 0.57
CA VAL A 69 -17.12 1.01 0.78
C VAL A 69 -16.81 1.02 2.25
N GLU A 70 -15.56 0.75 2.59
CA GLU A 70 -15.05 0.78 3.95
C GLU A 70 -14.12 1.96 4.10
N GLU A 71 -14.39 2.81 5.08
CA GLU A 71 -13.55 3.98 5.38
C GLU A 71 -12.67 3.69 6.58
N ILE A 72 -11.36 3.83 6.40
CA ILE A 72 -10.38 3.69 7.48
C ILE A 72 -9.88 5.06 7.93
N GLN A 73 -9.59 5.17 9.23
CA GLN A 73 -9.04 6.38 9.82
C GLN A 73 -7.52 6.23 9.90
N LEU A 74 -6.80 7.16 9.29
CA LEU A 74 -5.34 7.25 9.29
C LEU A 74 -4.93 8.68 9.61
N ALA A 75 -3.80 8.84 10.30
CA ALA A 75 -3.37 10.14 10.80
C ALA A 75 -2.85 11.06 9.69
N ASN A 76 -2.19 10.48 8.67
CA ASN A 76 -1.60 11.25 7.59
C ASN A 76 -1.48 10.44 6.28
N LYS A 77 -1.09 11.14 5.20
CA LYS A 77 -0.93 10.57 3.86
C LYS A 77 0.14 9.47 3.80
N TYR A 78 1.20 9.56 4.60
CA TYR A 78 2.28 8.56 4.60
C TYR A 78 1.84 7.26 5.28
N GLU A 79 0.99 7.33 6.30
CA GLU A 79 0.33 6.15 6.85
C GLU A 79 -0.60 5.49 5.82
N ALA A 80 -1.28 6.28 4.99
CA ALA A 80 -2.08 5.75 3.88
C ALA A 80 -1.22 5.01 2.85
N LEU A 81 -0.05 5.57 2.48
CA LEU A 81 0.90 4.89 1.60
C LEU A 81 1.44 3.59 2.20
N ALA A 82 1.83 3.62 3.48
CA ALA A 82 2.29 2.43 4.20
C ALA A 82 1.20 1.35 4.25
N TRP A 83 -0.04 1.75 4.55
CA TRP A 83 -1.20 0.86 4.56
C TRP A 83 -1.43 0.20 3.19
N ILE A 84 -1.35 0.98 2.09
CA ILE A 84 -1.50 0.45 0.73
C ILE A 84 -0.43 -0.61 0.45
N CYS A 85 0.84 -0.31 0.75
CA CYS A 85 1.95 -1.24 0.53
C CYS A 85 1.76 -2.53 1.35
N LYS A 86 1.41 -2.40 2.63
CA LYS A 86 1.11 -3.53 3.52
C LYS A 86 -0.03 -4.41 2.99
N ASN A 87 -1.13 -3.78 2.56
CA ASN A 87 -2.28 -4.51 2.02
C ASN A 87 -1.92 -5.25 0.72
N GLN A 88 -1.05 -4.67 -0.11
CA GLN A 88 -0.52 -5.38 -1.28
C GLN A 88 0.37 -6.56 -0.86
N LEU A 89 1.29 -6.38 0.09
CA LEU A 89 2.20 -7.43 0.60
C LEU A 89 1.48 -8.63 1.23
N GLY A 90 0.28 -8.42 1.78
CA GLY A 90 -0.58 -9.50 2.29
C GLY A 90 -1.13 -10.44 1.21
N ARG A 91 -0.97 -10.13 -0.08
CA ARG A 91 -1.43 -10.99 -1.18
C ARG A 91 -0.50 -12.20 -1.33
N ARG A 92 -1.07 -13.40 -1.21
CA ARG A 92 -0.35 -14.68 -1.26
C ARG A 92 0.33 -14.98 -2.61
N ASN A 93 -0.05 -14.29 -3.68
CA ASN A 93 0.44 -14.53 -5.06
C ASN A 93 1.44 -13.46 -5.54
N LEU A 94 2.28 -12.93 -4.66
CA LEU A 94 3.31 -11.97 -5.03
C LEU A 94 4.61 -12.67 -5.43
N SER A 95 5.19 -12.28 -6.58
CA SER A 95 6.54 -12.71 -6.93
C SER A 95 7.57 -12.16 -5.93
N PRO A 96 8.70 -12.85 -5.69
CA PRO A 96 9.73 -12.39 -4.75
C PRO A 96 10.25 -10.98 -5.05
N GLU A 97 10.39 -10.63 -6.33
CA GLU A 97 10.81 -9.30 -6.78
C GLU A 97 9.78 -8.21 -6.43
N ARG A 98 8.49 -8.49 -6.67
CA ARG A 98 7.40 -7.57 -6.31
C ARG A 98 7.27 -7.41 -4.80
N LYS A 99 7.47 -8.50 -4.05
CA LYS A 99 7.50 -8.47 -2.58
C LYS A 99 8.64 -7.59 -2.08
N LYS A 100 9.85 -7.71 -2.66
CA LYS A 100 10.99 -6.85 -2.31
C LYS A 100 10.68 -5.37 -2.63
N PHE A 101 10.15 -5.07 -3.81
CA PHE A 101 9.82 -3.68 -4.19
C PHE A 101 8.81 -3.03 -3.23
N LEU A 102 7.71 -3.72 -2.93
CA LEU A 102 6.68 -3.21 -2.01
C LEU A 102 7.20 -3.06 -0.58
N LEU A 103 8.07 -3.97 -0.13
CA LEU A 103 8.70 -3.89 1.20
C LEU A 103 9.59 -2.65 1.34
N GLY A 104 10.32 -2.29 0.27
CA GLY A 104 11.10 -1.05 0.25
C GLY A 104 10.21 0.20 0.32
N LYS A 105 9.09 0.20 -0.41
CA LYS A 105 8.12 1.31 -0.43
C LYS A 105 7.37 1.49 0.89
N GLU A 106 7.02 0.39 1.55
CA GLU A 106 6.43 0.42 2.90
C GLU A 106 7.41 1.02 3.91
N TYR A 107 8.68 0.61 3.87
CA TYR A 107 9.72 1.15 4.75
C TYR A 107 9.93 2.65 4.53
N GLU A 108 10.07 3.09 3.28
CA GLU A 108 10.20 4.51 2.91
C GLU A 108 9.00 5.33 3.42
N SER A 109 7.78 4.85 3.17
CA SER A 109 6.55 5.53 3.59
C SER A 109 6.40 5.59 5.10
N THR A 110 6.71 4.50 5.80
CA THR A 110 6.64 4.45 7.27
C THR A 110 7.68 5.36 7.91
N LYS A 111 8.89 5.43 7.32
CA LYS A 111 9.93 6.36 7.75
C LYS A 111 9.49 7.81 7.61
N LEU A 112 8.86 8.17 6.50
CA LEU A 112 8.31 9.52 6.29
C LEU A 112 7.14 9.81 7.24
N ALA A 113 6.29 8.82 7.53
CA ALA A 113 5.18 8.97 8.48
C ALA A 113 5.65 9.31 9.90
N VAL A 114 6.81 8.79 10.32
CA VAL A 114 7.41 9.06 11.64
C VAL A 114 8.37 10.26 11.64
N GLY A 115 8.47 11.01 10.53
CA GLY A 115 9.29 12.23 10.42
C GLY A 115 10.74 12.01 10.00
N GLY A 116 11.11 10.84 9.47
CA GLY A 116 12.45 10.58 8.94
C GLY A 116 12.71 11.33 7.61
N GLN A 117 13.94 11.84 7.42
CA GLN A 117 14.31 12.53 6.19
C GLN A 117 14.44 11.57 4.99
N PRO A 118 13.89 11.91 3.81
CA PRO A 118 14.10 11.15 2.58
C PRO A 118 15.53 11.32 2.06
N GLY A 119 16.18 10.21 1.67
CA GLY A 119 17.35 10.25 0.78
C GLY A 119 18.75 10.32 1.40
N ASN A 120 18.94 10.31 2.73
CA ASN A 120 20.31 10.32 3.26
C ASN A 120 20.90 8.90 3.43
N CYS A 121 21.41 8.33 2.34
CA CYS A 121 22.23 7.12 2.37
C CYS A 121 23.74 7.42 2.26
N ASN A 122 24.16 8.66 2.56
CA ASN A 122 25.59 8.94 2.67
C ASN A 122 26.09 8.38 4.00
N LYS A 123 27.06 7.48 3.89
CA LYS A 123 27.79 6.87 5.00
C LYS A 123 28.58 7.98 5.70
N VAL A 124 27.93 8.71 6.59
CA VAL A 124 28.61 9.66 7.47
C VAL A 124 29.37 8.82 8.48
N ASN A 125 30.69 8.70 8.31
CA ASN A 125 31.57 8.34 9.40
C ASN A 125 31.36 9.39 10.50
N ARG A 126 30.57 9.06 11.51
CA ARG A 126 30.50 9.83 12.75
C ARG A 126 30.72 8.89 13.91
N CYS A 127 31.92 8.97 14.46
CA CYS A 127 32.12 8.85 15.89
C CYS A 127 31.31 9.94 16.61
N ASP A 128 31.00 9.69 17.88
CA ASP A 128 30.28 10.52 18.85
C ASP A 128 28.76 10.31 19.02
N GLN A 129 28.47 9.58 20.10
CA GLN A 129 27.67 9.96 21.26
C GLN A 129 26.23 10.49 21.06
N ASN A 130 25.31 9.66 21.57
CA ASN A 130 23.95 9.92 22.07
C ASN A 130 22.79 10.15 21.08
N ASP A 131 21.87 9.16 21.14
CA ASP A 131 20.40 9.26 21.01
C ASP A 131 19.73 9.67 19.70
N HIS A 132 20.25 9.21 18.56
CA HIS A 132 19.47 9.18 17.31
C HIS A 132 19.37 7.79 16.65
N ILE A 133 19.54 6.72 17.44
CA ILE A 133 19.62 5.34 16.93
C ILE A 133 18.24 4.65 16.83
N ASP A 134 17.18 5.19 17.43
CA ASP A 134 15.99 4.38 17.73
C ASP A 134 14.92 4.33 16.64
N SER A 135 14.59 5.43 15.95
CA SER A 135 13.40 5.44 15.08
C SER A 135 13.54 4.59 13.81
N GLU A 136 14.71 4.63 13.15
CA GLU A 136 14.96 3.85 11.93
C GLU A 136 15.11 2.35 12.20
N LYS A 137 15.83 1.99 13.28
CA LYS A 137 15.94 0.58 13.71
C LYS A 137 14.59 0.03 14.15
N ARG A 138 13.81 0.79 14.93
CA ARG A 138 12.44 0.40 15.30
C ARG A 138 11.51 0.25 14.10
N THR A 139 11.64 1.10 13.08
CA THR A 139 10.80 1.01 11.88
C THR A 139 11.13 -0.23 11.05
N CYS A 140 12.42 -0.53 10.82
CA CYS A 140 12.79 -1.72 10.07
C CYS A 140 12.55 -3.02 10.86
N GLU A 141 12.72 -3.00 12.19
CA GLU A 141 12.40 -4.12 13.07
C GLU A 141 10.90 -4.39 13.16
N ARG A 142 10.07 -3.34 13.23
CA ARG A 142 8.61 -3.48 13.22
C ARG A 142 8.10 -4.11 11.93
N ILE A 143 8.54 -3.61 10.77
CA ILE A 143 8.18 -4.15 9.46
C ILE A 143 8.75 -5.56 9.28
N ALA A 144 9.96 -5.83 9.77
CA ALA A 144 10.57 -7.15 9.76
C ALA A 144 9.73 -8.20 10.51
N VAL A 145 9.32 -7.87 11.74
CA VAL A 145 8.45 -8.73 12.56
C VAL A 145 7.11 -8.96 11.87
N GLU A 146 6.52 -7.91 11.32
CA GLU A 146 5.21 -7.94 10.68
C GLU A 146 5.17 -8.83 9.42
N HIS A 147 6.23 -8.81 8.61
CA HIS A 147 6.33 -9.61 7.38
C HIS A 147 7.10 -10.91 7.56
N GLY A 148 7.57 -11.22 8.76
CA GLY A 148 8.38 -12.41 9.07
C GLY A 148 9.71 -12.44 8.32
N VAL A 149 10.31 -11.28 8.05
CA VAL A 149 11.59 -11.13 7.32
C VAL A 149 12.66 -10.53 8.23
N GLY A 150 13.94 -10.72 7.92
CA GLY A 150 15.02 -10.06 8.68
C GLY A 150 15.03 -8.53 8.47
N SER A 151 15.35 -7.75 9.51
CA SER A 151 15.50 -6.29 9.44
C SER A 151 16.52 -5.84 8.38
N ALA A 152 17.59 -6.63 8.18
CA ALA A 152 18.55 -6.43 7.10
C ALA A 152 17.93 -6.59 5.70
N THR A 153 16.93 -7.46 5.53
CA THR A 153 16.21 -7.63 4.27
C THR A 153 15.34 -6.42 3.96
N VAL A 154 14.67 -5.86 4.97
CA VAL A 154 13.86 -4.63 4.84
C VAL A 154 14.74 -3.46 4.42
N ARG A 155 15.89 -3.25 5.09
CA ARG A 155 16.83 -2.18 4.73
C ARG A 155 17.45 -2.37 3.34
N ARG A 156 17.67 -3.60 2.89
CA ARG A 156 18.14 -3.88 1.51
C ARG A 156 17.05 -3.73 0.45
N ALA A 157 15.78 -3.72 0.83
CA ALA A 157 14.67 -3.52 -0.08
C ALA A 157 14.50 -2.05 -0.50
N GLU A 158 15.03 -1.11 0.29
CA GLU A 158 15.11 0.33 -0.02
C GLU A 158 16.11 0.64 -1.15
N LYS A 159 17.12 -0.21 -1.36
CA LYS A 159 18.16 -0.07 -2.40
C LYS A 159 17.81 -0.80 -3.70
#